data_AF-A0A7W0WFI7-F1
#
_entry.id   AF-A0A7W0WFI7-F1
#
_cell.length_a   1.000
_cell.length_b   1.000
_cell.length_c   1.000
_cell.angle_alpha   90.00
_cell.angle_beta   90.00
_cell.angle_gamma   90.00
#
_symmetry.space_group_name_H-M   'P 1'
#
loop_
_entity.id
_entity.type
_entity.pdbx_description
1 polymer ?
#
loop_
_entity_poly.entity_id
_entity_poly.type
_entity_poly.pdbx_seq_one_letter_code
_entity_poly.pdbx_strand_id
1 'polypeptide(L)'
;MIDPLERWSQIGEKPDYAGLLTFAGVPYTQDAAHLEGMDVAIVGAPMDDLVSDRPGTRFGPRAIRAASSPSGPELGTAVDAIAELRVVDFGDAPVLPADPARSHAAIEATVAKVLAAGAVPMIIGGDHSISEPDVRACAAAYGPVGLVHFDTHTDT
;
A
#
# COMPACT_ATOMS: atom_id res chain seq x y z
N MET A 1 -2.68 -10.34 -13.86
CA MET A 1 -2.12 -9.05 -13.39
C MET A 1 -2.17 -8.05 -14.53
N ILE A 2 -2.41 -6.76 -14.26
CA ILE A 2 -2.40 -5.69 -15.27
C ILE A 2 -1.04 -5.01 -15.22
N ASP A 3 -0.31 -5.00 -16.33
CA ASP A 3 0.92 -4.21 -16.47
C ASP A 3 0.57 -2.80 -16.97
N PRO A 4 0.74 -1.74 -16.15
CA PRO A 4 0.42 -0.38 -16.56
C PRO A 4 1.39 0.18 -17.62
N LEU A 5 2.53 -0.46 -17.86
CA LEU A 5 3.55 -0.04 -18.83
C LEU A 5 3.42 -0.73 -20.19
N GLU A 6 2.52 -1.72 -20.33
CA GLU A 6 2.38 -2.55 -21.54
C GLU A 6 2.28 -1.71 -22.83
N ARG A 7 1.48 -0.63 -22.81
CA ARG A 7 1.28 0.27 -23.97
C ARG A 7 2.53 1.04 -24.37
N TRP A 8 3.45 1.29 -23.44
CA TRP A 8 4.67 2.06 -23.69
C TRP A 8 5.86 1.18 -24.06
N SER A 9 5.79 -0.13 -23.80
CA SER A 9 6.86 -1.10 -24.10
C SER A 9 7.43 -1.03 -25.53
N GLN A 10 6.64 -0.54 -26.51
CA GLN A 10 7.03 -0.43 -27.91
C GLN A 10 7.51 0.96 -28.34
N ILE A 11 7.25 2.00 -27.55
CA ILE A 11 7.44 3.40 -27.96
C ILE A 11 8.36 4.20 -27.02
N GLY A 12 8.78 3.60 -25.89
CA GLY A 12 9.75 4.18 -24.96
C GLY A 12 9.20 4.27 -23.54
N GLU A 13 9.67 5.27 -22.81
CA GLU A 13 9.28 5.46 -21.42
C GLU A 13 7.88 6.09 -21.31
N LYS A 14 7.10 5.62 -20.33
CA LYS A 14 5.79 6.18 -20.02
C LYS A 14 5.96 7.55 -19.35
N PRO A 15 5.39 8.65 -19.87
CA PRO A 15 5.35 9.91 -19.14
C PRO A 15 4.59 9.77 -17.81
N ASP A 16 5.08 10.41 -16.75
CA ASP A 16 4.53 10.27 -15.38
C ASP A 16 3.04 10.59 -15.29
N TYR A 17 2.58 11.59 -16.04
CA TYR A 17 1.18 12.04 -16.06
C TYR A 17 0.22 11.13 -16.85
N ALA A 18 0.71 10.05 -17.47
CA ALA A 18 -0.08 9.18 -18.34
C ALA A 18 -0.22 7.75 -17.79
N GLY A 19 -1.26 7.04 -18.23
CA GLY A 19 -1.49 5.63 -17.93
C GLY A 19 -2.34 5.34 -16.70
N LEU A 20 -2.41 4.06 -16.34
CA LEU A 20 -3.09 3.63 -15.12
C LEU A 20 -2.27 4.06 -13.90
N LEU A 21 -2.95 4.65 -12.92
CA LEU A 21 -2.31 5.24 -11.74
C LEU A 21 -2.09 4.19 -10.64
N THR A 22 -1.06 3.37 -10.80
CA THR A 22 -0.55 2.45 -9.76
C THR A 22 0.64 3.07 -9.04
N PHE A 23 0.98 2.57 -7.85
CA PHE A 23 2.16 3.01 -7.11
C PHE A 23 3.43 2.78 -7.93
N ALA A 24 4.20 3.84 -8.22
CA ALA A 24 5.45 3.80 -8.99
C ALA A 24 5.35 3.10 -10.36
N GLY A 25 4.15 2.98 -10.94
CA GLY A 25 3.93 2.26 -12.19
C GLY A 25 4.12 0.75 -12.09
N VAL A 26 4.09 0.15 -10.90
CA VAL A 26 4.20 -1.30 -10.72
C VAL A 26 2.91 -2.01 -11.19
N PRO A 27 2.98 -3.32 -11.53
CA PRO A 27 1.79 -4.09 -11.92
C PRO A 27 0.66 -4.05 -10.89
N TYR A 28 -0.58 -4.10 -11.38
CA TYR A 28 -1.79 -4.06 -10.55
C TYR A 28 -2.55 -5.39 -10.52
N THR A 29 -3.05 -5.76 -9.34
CA THR A 29 -4.03 -6.83 -9.19
C THR A 29 -4.84 -6.69 -7.91
N GLN A 30 -6.01 -7.33 -7.85
CA GLN A 30 -6.77 -7.52 -6.61
C GLN A 30 -6.97 -9.00 -6.29
N ASP A 31 -6.40 -9.88 -7.11
CA ASP A 31 -6.50 -11.32 -6.94
C ASP A 31 -5.32 -11.80 -6.10
N ALA A 32 -5.64 -12.35 -4.92
CA ALA A 32 -4.65 -12.84 -3.97
C ALA A 32 -3.79 -13.97 -4.54
N ALA A 33 -4.27 -14.70 -5.56
CA ALA A 33 -3.48 -15.74 -6.23
C ALA A 33 -2.23 -15.16 -6.92
N HIS A 34 -2.24 -13.88 -7.30
CA HIS A 34 -1.08 -13.22 -7.91
C HIS A 34 -0.07 -12.67 -6.88
N LEU A 35 -0.33 -12.83 -5.57
CA LEU A 35 0.63 -12.43 -4.53
C LEU A 35 1.74 -13.47 -4.33
N GLU A 36 1.54 -14.71 -4.77
CA GLU A 36 2.55 -15.75 -4.66
C GLU A 36 3.83 -15.35 -5.41
N GLY A 37 4.95 -15.32 -4.69
CA GLY A 37 6.22 -14.89 -5.24
C GLY A 37 6.31 -13.38 -5.49
N MET A 38 5.47 -12.54 -4.86
CA MET A 38 5.79 -11.12 -4.73
C MET A 38 6.61 -10.91 -3.46
N ASP A 39 7.54 -9.96 -3.50
CA ASP A 39 8.35 -9.61 -2.33
C ASP A 39 7.66 -8.51 -1.50
N VAL A 40 6.97 -7.58 -2.17
CA VAL A 40 6.23 -6.47 -1.55
C VAL A 40 4.87 -6.31 -2.23
N ALA A 41 3.82 -6.06 -1.43
CA ALA A 41 2.52 -5.65 -1.95
C ALA A 41 2.10 -4.30 -1.35
N ILE A 42 1.82 -3.32 -2.23
CA ILE A 42 1.27 -2.03 -1.85
C ILE A 42 -0.22 -2.18 -1.62
N VAL A 43 -0.74 -1.72 -0.47
CA VAL A 43 -2.17 -1.74 -0.14
C VAL A 43 -2.59 -0.37 0.32
N GLY A 44 -3.63 0.19 -0.30
CA GLY A 44 -4.25 1.42 0.20
C GLY A 44 -5.27 1.13 1.30
N ALA A 45 -5.29 1.96 2.34
CA ALA A 45 -6.30 1.93 3.40
C ALA A 45 -7.02 3.30 3.47
N PRO A 46 -7.94 3.61 2.54
CA PRO A 46 -8.51 4.95 2.36
C PRO A 46 -9.60 5.28 3.41
N MET A 47 -9.22 5.35 4.69
CA MET A 47 -10.11 5.56 5.82
C MET A 47 -9.65 6.76 6.66
N ASP A 48 -10.58 7.64 7.02
CA ASP A 48 -10.30 8.71 8.00
C ASP A 48 -11.49 8.97 8.95
N ASP A 49 -12.31 7.95 9.18
CA ASP A 49 -13.55 8.07 9.96
C ASP A 49 -13.30 8.22 11.47
N LEU A 50 -12.07 8.02 11.95
CA LEU A 50 -11.68 8.15 13.35
C LEU A 50 -10.81 9.39 13.61
N VAL A 51 -10.69 10.27 12.62
CA VAL A 51 -10.02 11.57 12.78
C VAL A 51 -10.79 12.47 13.75
N SER A 52 -10.05 13.20 14.59
CA SER A 52 -10.63 14.05 15.63
C SER A 52 -10.85 15.52 15.22
N ASP A 53 -10.11 16.02 14.22
CA ASP A 53 -10.17 17.41 13.75
C ASP A 53 -10.46 17.49 12.25
N ARG A 54 -9.43 17.38 11.40
CA ARG A 54 -9.55 17.64 9.95
C ARG A 54 -9.57 16.34 9.14
N PRO A 55 -10.70 15.97 8.52
CA PRO A 55 -10.74 14.86 7.58
C PRO A 55 -10.07 15.22 6.25
N GLY A 56 -9.77 14.20 5.46
CA GLY A 56 -9.19 14.31 4.11
C GLY A 56 -8.19 13.22 3.79
N THR A 57 -7.63 12.53 4.80
CA THR A 57 -6.64 11.48 4.59
C THR A 57 -7.22 10.24 3.91
N ARG A 58 -8.55 10.06 3.85
CA ARG A 58 -9.19 9.02 3.01
C ARG A 58 -8.81 9.13 1.52
N PHE A 59 -8.39 10.30 1.05
CA PHE A 59 -7.89 10.52 -0.33
C PHE A 59 -6.38 10.26 -0.48
N GLY A 60 -5.67 10.02 0.63
CA GLY A 60 -4.23 9.81 0.71
C GLY A 60 -3.69 8.73 -0.23
N PRO A 61 -4.26 7.51 -0.28
CA PRO A 61 -3.74 6.45 -1.14
C PRO A 61 -3.71 6.83 -2.62
N ARG A 62 -4.73 7.55 -3.10
CA ARG A 62 -4.77 8.05 -4.48
C ARG A 62 -3.75 9.17 -4.70
N ALA A 63 -3.63 10.10 -3.75
CA ALA A 63 -2.66 11.20 -3.83
C ALA A 63 -1.21 10.68 -3.87
N ILE A 64 -0.90 9.66 -3.06
CA ILE A 64 0.42 9.02 -3.03
C ILE A 64 0.71 8.33 -4.36
N ARG A 65 -0.23 7.56 -4.92
CA ARG A 65 -0.04 6.96 -6.27
C ARG A 65 0.16 8.03 -7.35
N ALA A 66 -0.55 9.16 -7.27
CA ALA A 66 -0.37 10.28 -8.20
C ALA A 66 0.99 10.97 -8.07
N ALA A 67 1.54 11.04 -6.85
CA ALA A 67 2.81 11.68 -6.57
C ALA A 67 4.01 10.73 -6.70
N SER A 68 3.78 9.42 -6.82
CA SER A 68 4.85 8.42 -6.90
C SER A 68 5.68 8.59 -8.18
N SER A 69 6.99 8.43 -8.05
CA SER A 69 7.94 8.49 -9.16
C SER A 69 8.16 7.12 -9.80
N PRO A 70 8.54 7.07 -11.08
CA PRO A 70 8.96 5.83 -11.72
C PRO A 70 10.25 5.28 -11.06
N SER A 71 10.55 4.01 -11.37
CA SER A 71 11.78 3.30 -10.96
C SER A 71 13.03 4.17 -11.15
N GLY A 72 13.93 4.14 -10.18
CA GLY A 72 15.22 4.81 -10.26
C GLY A 72 16.02 4.69 -8.96
N PRO A 73 17.36 4.80 -9.03
CA PRO A 73 18.19 4.68 -7.84
C PRO A 73 17.98 5.87 -6.90
N GLU A 74 17.77 5.58 -5.63
CA GLU A 74 17.75 6.61 -4.58
C GLU A 74 19.15 7.23 -4.45
N LEU A 75 19.22 8.54 -4.22
CA LEU A 75 20.46 9.32 -4.31
C LEU A 75 21.53 8.97 -3.27
N GLY A 76 21.13 8.61 -2.05
CA GLY A 76 22.05 8.29 -0.96
C GLY A 76 22.55 6.85 -0.98
N THR A 77 21.68 5.91 -1.33
CA THR A 77 21.93 4.46 -1.28
C THR A 77 22.34 3.88 -2.64
N ALA A 78 22.05 4.59 -3.74
CA ALA A 78 22.20 4.12 -5.11
C ALA A 78 21.43 2.83 -5.44
N VAL A 79 20.41 2.49 -4.64
CA VAL A 79 19.56 1.31 -4.84
C VAL A 79 18.26 1.71 -5.53
N ASP A 80 17.87 0.97 -6.56
CA ASP A 80 16.55 1.05 -7.17
C ASP A 80 15.68 -0.11 -6.65
N ALA A 81 14.85 0.16 -5.65
CA ALA A 81 14.05 -0.87 -5.00
C ALA A 81 13.06 -1.56 -5.96
N ILE A 82 12.57 -0.86 -6.98
CA ILE A 82 11.62 -1.42 -7.94
C ILE A 82 12.32 -2.35 -8.94
N ALA A 83 13.62 -2.15 -9.19
CA ALA A 83 14.44 -3.05 -9.98
C ALA A 83 14.87 -4.31 -9.20
N GLU A 84 15.06 -4.20 -7.89
CA GLU A 84 15.56 -5.28 -7.03
C GLU A 84 14.46 -6.20 -6.48
N LEU A 85 13.22 -5.72 -6.36
CA LEU A 85 12.11 -6.44 -5.73
C LEU A 85 10.95 -6.67 -6.70
N ARG A 86 10.24 -7.80 -6.54
CA ARG A 86 8.96 -8.03 -7.20
C ARG A 86 7.86 -7.32 -6.42
N VAL A 87 7.48 -6.14 -6.89
CA VAL A 87 6.49 -5.28 -6.25
C VAL A 87 5.18 -5.31 -7.03
N VAL A 88 4.05 -5.37 -6.31
CA VAL A 88 2.70 -5.29 -6.90
C VAL A 88 1.86 -4.25 -6.16
N ASP A 89 1.04 -3.49 -6.89
CA ASP A 89 -0.04 -2.68 -6.32
C ASP A 89 -1.27 -3.57 -6.17
N PHE A 90 -1.61 -3.89 -4.93
CA PHE A 90 -2.71 -4.77 -4.59
C PHE A 90 -4.05 -4.03 -4.43
N GLY A 91 -4.10 -2.77 -4.87
CA GLY A 91 -5.27 -1.92 -4.77
C GLY A 91 -5.53 -1.44 -3.35
N ASP A 92 -6.80 -1.19 -3.04
CA ASP A 92 -7.23 -0.68 -1.75
C ASP A 92 -8.00 -1.75 -0.96
N ALA A 93 -7.84 -1.77 0.36
CA ALA A 93 -8.72 -2.51 1.25
C ALA A 93 -10.17 -2.00 1.11
N PRO A 94 -11.19 -2.88 1.13
CA PRO A 94 -12.58 -2.51 0.88
C PRO A 94 -13.22 -1.88 2.12
N VAL A 95 -12.79 -0.66 2.47
CA VAL A 95 -13.31 0.12 3.59
C VAL A 95 -14.74 0.62 3.34
N LEU A 96 -15.48 0.85 4.42
CA LEU A 96 -16.88 1.24 4.42
C LEU A 96 -17.05 2.56 5.19
N PRO A 97 -17.43 3.66 4.51
CA PRO A 97 -17.65 4.94 5.17
C PRO A 97 -18.67 4.84 6.30
N ALA A 98 -18.38 5.50 7.42
CA ALA A 98 -19.19 5.53 8.63
C ALA A 98 -19.33 4.17 9.35
N ASP A 99 -18.52 3.17 8.99
CA ASP A 99 -18.40 1.91 9.72
C ASP A 99 -16.91 1.60 9.97
N PRO A 100 -16.28 2.26 10.96
CA PRO A 100 -14.85 2.12 11.21
C PRO A 100 -14.49 0.69 11.63
N ALA A 101 -15.37 -0.01 12.36
CA ALA A 101 -15.12 -1.38 12.80
C ALA A 101 -15.04 -2.35 11.61
N ARG A 102 -15.97 -2.27 10.66
CA ARG A 102 -15.89 -3.10 9.44
C ARG A 102 -14.75 -2.69 8.53
N SER A 103 -14.43 -1.40 8.48
CA SER A 103 -13.27 -0.90 7.72
C SER A 103 -11.96 -1.44 8.26
N HIS A 104 -11.76 -1.40 9.58
CA HIS A 104 -10.60 -2.01 10.23
C HIS A 104 -10.51 -3.51 9.97
N ALA A 105 -11.62 -4.25 10.11
CA ALA A 105 -11.65 -5.68 9.79
C ALA A 105 -11.31 -5.98 8.32
N ALA A 106 -11.74 -5.12 7.40
CA ALA A 106 -11.40 -5.24 5.98
C ALA A 106 -9.93 -4.96 5.69
N ILE A 107 -9.32 -3.97 6.37
CA ILE A 107 -7.89 -3.68 6.31
C ILE A 107 -7.10 -4.88 6.84
N GLU A 108 -7.38 -5.33 8.06
CA GLU A 108 -6.75 -6.49 8.70
C GLU A 108 -6.78 -7.72 7.78
N ALA A 109 -7.95 -8.05 7.22
CA ALA A 109 -8.10 -9.19 6.31
C ALA A 109 -7.33 -9.03 4.98
N THR A 110 -7.14 -7.79 4.51
CA THR A 110 -6.37 -7.52 3.28
C THR A 110 -4.88 -7.67 3.55
N VAL A 111 -4.38 -7.12 4.67
CA VAL A 111 -2.99 -7.27 5.12
C VAL A 111 -2.65 -8.74 5.38
N ALA A 112 -3.56 -9.48 6.02
CA ALA A 112 -3.40 -10.91 6.28
C ALA A 112 -3.21 -11.74 4.99
N LYS A 113 -3.86 -11.37 3.88
CA LYS A 113 -3.66 -12.05 2.57
C LYS A 113 -2.25 -11.83 2.03
N VAL A 114 -1.72 -10.62 2.16
CA VAL A 114 -0.35 -10.29 1.75
C VAL A 114 0.66 -11.09 2.57
N LEU A 115 0.49 -11.07 3.90
CA LEU A 115 1.33 -11.82 4.84
C LEU A 115 1.28 -13.34 4.57
N ALA A 116 0.08 -13.89 4.32
CA ALA A 116 -0.09 -15.31 4.03
C ALA A 116 0.61 -15.76 2.73
N ALA A 117 0.80 -14.85 1.77
CA ALA A 117 1.56 -15.10 0.55
C ALA A 117 3.09 -14.98 0.75
N GLY A 118 3.54 -14.57 1.94
CA GLY A 118 4.96 -14.37 2.26
C GLY A 118 5.52 -13.02 1.81
N ALA A 119 4.68 -12.12 1.28
CA ALA A 119 5.08 -10.79 0.86
C ALA A 119 5.04 -9.79 2.04
N VAL A 120 5.84 -8.73 1.96
CA VAL A 120 5.79 -7.63 2.92
C VAL A 120 4.67 -6.66 2.54
N PRO A 121 3.68 -6.42 3.43
CA PRO A 121 2.67 -5.39 3.19
C PRO A 121 3.25 -3.98 3.36
N MET A 122 3.07 -3.12 2.36
CA MET A 122 3.33 -1.69 2.44
C MET A 122 2.00 -0.94 2.38
N ILE A 123 1.55 -0.44 3.54
CA ILE A 123 0.23 0.19 3.66
C ILE A 123 0.37 1.69 3.44
N ILE A 124 -0.38 2.22 2.49
CA ILE A 124 -0.51 3.66 2.27
C ILE A 124 -1.88 4.10 2.78
N GLY A 125 -1.85 4.98 3.76
CA GLY A 125 -2.98 5.18 4.64
C GLY A 125 -3.93 6.31 4.28
N GLY A 126 -5.01 6.28 5.04
CA GLY A 126 -5.64 7.46 5.61
C GLY A 126 -5.16 7.73 7.03
N ASP A 127 -6.07 7.98 7.99
CA ASP A 127 -5.71 8.36 9.37
C ASP A 127 -4.91 7.28 10.14
N HIS A 128 -4.31 7.62 11.29
CA HIS A 128 -3.45 6.71 12.06
C HIS A 128 -4.22 5.52 12.68
N SER A 129 -5.56 5.52 12.66
CA SER A 129 -6.32 4.40 13.22
C SER A 129 -6.12 3.10 12.44
N ILE A 130 -5.72 3.17 11.17
CA ILE A 130 -5.45 1.99 10.34
C ILE A 130 -4.25 1.17 10.83
N SER A 131 -3.36 1.77 11.63
CA SER A 131 -2.20 1.04 12.16
C SER A 131 -2.61 -0.08 13.11
N GLU A 132 -3.77 0.04 13.76
CA GLU A 132 -4.31 -1.00 14.64
C GLU A 132 -4.59 -2.32 13.90
N PRO A 133 -5.41 -2.37 12.84
CA PRO A 133 -5.63 -3.61 12.08
C PRO A 133 -4.38 -4.10 11.35
N ASP A 134 -3.47 -3.21 10.93
CA ASP A 134 -2.20 -3.59 10.29
C ASP A 134 -1.29 -4.35 11.27
N VAL A 135 -1.09 -3.78 12.48
CA VAL A 135 -0.27 -4.40 13.54
C VAL A 135 -0.93 -5.69 14.03
N ARG A 136 -2.27 -5.73 14.14
CA ARG A 136 -2.99 -6.93 14.53
C ARG A 136 -2.78 -8.07 13.53
N ALA A 137 -2.85 -7.80 12.22
CA ALA A 137 -2.57 -8.80 11.19
C ALA A 137 -1.12 -9.31 11.28
N CYS A 138 -0.15 -8.41 11.45
CA CYS A 138 1.26 -8.78 11.64
C CYS A 138 1.46 -9.63 12.91
N ALA A 139 0.82 -9.26 14.01
CA ALA A 139 0.93 -9.99 15.28
C ALA A 139 0.29 -11.38 15.21
N ALA A 140 -0.80 -11.53 14.45
CA ALA A 140 -1.42 -12.83 14.19
C ALA A 140 -0.49 -13.75 13.38
N ALA A 141 0.31 -13.21 12.45
CA ALA A 141 1.24 -13.96 11.63
C ALA A 141 2.55 -14.32 12.34
N TYR A 142 3.09 -13.41 13.17
CA TYR A 142 4.45 -13.52 13.71
C TYR A 142 4.54 -13.54 15.24
N GLY A 143 3.43 -13.41 15.97
CA GLY A 143 3.42 -13.17 17.40
C GLY A 143 3.70 -11.70 17.76
N PRO A 144 4.00 -11.36 19.02
CA PRO A 144 4.26 -9.97 19.42
C PRO A 144 5.35 -9.30 18.56
N VAL A 145 5.07 -8.12 18.02
CA VAL A 145 5.98 -7.35 17.16
C VAL A 145 6.53 -6.12 17.90
N GLY A 146 7.73 -5.69 17.53
CA GLY A 146 8.25 -4.38 17.91
C GLY A 146 7.70 -3.28 17.00
N LEU A 147 7.61 -2.05 17.51
CA LEU A 147 7.14 -0.90 16.76
C LEU A 147 8.22 0.19 16.73
N VAL A 148 8.53 0.68 15.54
CA VAL A 148 9.26 1.93 15.33
C VAL A 148 8.25 2.94 14.83
N HIS A 149 7.91 3.92 15.67
CA HIS A 149 6.81 4.86 15.43
C HIS A 149 7.35 6.28 15.28
N PHE A 150 7.00 6.92 14.17
CA PHE A 150 7.36 8.30 13.88
C PHE A 150 6.08 9.13 13.85
N ASP A 151 5.84 9.89 14.90
CA ASP A 151 4.69 10.79 14.98
C ASP A 151 5.00 11.95 15.93
N THR A 152 4.27 13.05 15.78
CA THR A 152 4.25 14.14 16.76
C THR A 152 3.38 13.82 17.98
N HIS A 153 2.51 12.81 17.90
CA HIS A 153 1.61 12.35 18.98
C HIS A 153 1.89 10.88 19.35
N THR A 154 1.64 10.49 20.60
CA THR A 154 1.99 9.14 21.06
C THR A 154 0.99 8.06 20.63
N ASP A 155 -0.26 8.43 20.35
CA ASP A 155 -1.34 7.55 19.88
C ASP A 155 -1.42 6.20 20.63
N THR A 156 -1.53 6.26 21.96
CA THR A 156 -1.55 5.10 22.88
C THR A 156 -2.90 4.85 23.52
#